data_AF-A0A1Q5TBV4-F1
#
_entry.id   AF-A0A1Q5TBV4-F1
#
_cell.length_a   1.000
_cell.length_b   1.000
_cell.length_c   1.000
_cell.angle_alpha   90.00
_cell.angle_beta   90.00
_cell.angle_gamma   90.00
#
_symmetry.space_group_name_H-M   'P 1'
#
loop_
_entity.id
_entity.type
_entity.pdbx_description
1 polymer ?
#
loop_
_entity_poly.entity_id
_entity_poly.type
_entity_poly.pdbx_seq_one_letter_code
_entity_poly.pdbx_strand_id
1 'polypeptide(L)' 'MGNILTKVFINWLEPCENCGYQGVYLTDGDDDFLCENDDAICAQCGHHGIIQVEEGYYRNHYFVSWDELPVKTEINQ' A
#
# COMPACT_ATOMS: atom_id res chain seq x y z
N MET A 1 8.25 24.27 11.05
CA MET A 1 8.20 23.96 9.62
C MET A 1 7.60 22.57 9.51
N GLY A 2 6.32 22.47 9.15
CA GLY A 2 5.67 21.17 9.00
C GLY A 2 6.26 20.51 7.77
N ASN A 3 6.89 19.34 7.94
CA ASN A 3 7.24 18.48 6.80
C ASN A 3 5.94 18.19 6.06
N ILE A 4 5.80 18.73 4.86
CA ILE A 4 4.76 18.31 3.92
C ILE A 4 5.22 16.92 3.49
N LEU A 5 4.68 15.88 4.12
CA LEU A 5 4.83 14.51 3.64
C LEU A 5 4.17 14.48 2.25
N THR A 6 5.00 14.46 1.21
CA THR A 6 4.53 14.42 -0.18
C THR A 6 3.92 13.05 -0.38
N LYS A 7 2.59 12.96 -0.38
CA LYS A 7 1.90 11.70 -0.66
C LYS A 7 1.91 11.45 -2.15
N VAL A 8 2.71 10.49 -2.61
CA VAL A 8 2.71 10.03 -4.00
C VAL A 8 1.51 9.11 -4.21
N PHE A 9 0.72 9.35 -5.26
CA PHE A 9 -0.41 8.49 -5.63
C PHE A 9 -0.05 7.58 -6.79
N ILE A 10 -0.27 6.28 -6.62
CA ILE A 10 -0.07 5.26 -7.66
C ILE A 10 -1.31 4.39 -7.79
N ASN A 11 -1.56 3.89 -9.00
CA ASN A 11 -2.73 3.05 -9.31
C ASN A 11 -2.40 1.84 -10.21
N TRP A 12 -1.13 1.47 -10.29
CA TRP A 12 -0.63 0.39 -11.14
C TRP A 12 -0.17 -0.86 -10.35
N LEU A 13 -0.21 -0.82 -9.02
CA LEU A 13 -0.06 -1.99 -8.14
C LEU A 13 -1.37 -2.79 -8.04
N GLU A 14 -1.32 -3.97 -7.43
CA GLU A 14 -2.51 -4.78 -7.16
C GLU A 14 -3.57 -4.02 -6.33
N PRO A 15 -4.87 -4.37 -6.49
CA PRO A 15 -5.92 -3.77 -5.69
C PRO A 15 -5.81 -4.07 -4.19
N CYS A 16 -6.36 -3.18 -3.37
CA CYS A 16 -6.46 -3.37 -1.92
C CYS A 16 -7.29 -4.60 -1.56
N GLU A 17 -6.76 -5.46 -0.69
CA GLU A 17 -7.44 -6.69 -0.26
C GLU A 17 -8.73 -6.45 0.53
N ASN A 18 -8.84 -5.32 1.22
CA ASN A 18 -10.04 -4.96 1.99
C ASN A 18 -11.23 -4.53 1.11
N CYS A 19 -10.97 -3.72 0.08
CA CYS A 19 -12.02 -3.00 -0.64
C CYS A 19 -12.00 -3.17 -2.16
N GLY A 20 -10.98 -3.83 -2.72
CA GLY A 20 -10.79 -4.03 -4.15
C GLY A 20 -10.44 -2.77 -4.94
N TYR A 21 -10.21 -1.63 -4.27
CA TYR A 21 -9.82 -0.39 -4.94
C TYR A 21 -8.35 -0.44 -5.36
N GLN A 22 -8.07 -0.03 -6.59
CA GLN A 22 -6.72 0.03 -7.14
C GLN A 22 -6.19 1.47 -7.06
N GLY A 23 -5.57 1.80 -5.94
CA GLY A 23 -4.93 3.09 -5.72
C GLY A 23 -4.40 3.26 -4.31
N VAL A 24 -3.16 3.74 -4.20
CA VAL A 24 -2.36 3.77 -2.97
C VAL A 24 -1.67 5.12 -2.85
N TYR A 25 -1.64 5.66 -1.63
CA TYR A 25 -0.76 6.77 -1.25
C TYR A 25 0.48 6.22 -0.54
N LEU A 26 1.66 6.65 -0.98
CA LEU A 26 2.93 6.39 -0.29
C LEU A 26 3.27 7.57 0.60
N THR A 27 3.80 7.30 1.79
CA THR A 27 4.17 8.35 2.75
C THR A 27 5.59 8.89 2.53
N ASP A 28 6.51 8.07 2.02
CA ASP A 28 7.93 8.41 1.79
C ASP A 28 8.43 8.11 0.36
N GLY A 29 7.54 7.72 -0.56
CA GLY A 29 7.90 7.38 -1.95
C GLY A 29 8.26 8.59 -2.83
N ASP A 30 9.01 8.35 -3.90
CA ASP A 30 9.26 9.30 -5.00
C ASP A 30 8.32 8.95 -6.18
N ASP A 31 7.92 9.94 -7.00
CA ASP A 31 7.01 9.76 -8.14
C ASP A 31 7.54 8.73 -9.16
N ASP A 32 8.87 8.51 -9.18
CA ASP A 32 9.55 7.67 -10.17
C ASP A 32 10.02 6.30 -9.62
N PHE A 33 10.10 6.10 -8.30
CA PHE A 33 10.65 4.87 -7.69
C PHE A 33 9.94 4.47 -6.40
N LEU A 34 9.55 3.19 -6.31
CA LEU A 34 9.11 2.57 -5.06
C LEU A 34 10.31 2.05 -4.27
N CYS A 35 10.38 2.38 -2.99
CA CYS A 35 11.34 1.76 -2.08
C CYS A 35 10.70 0.56 -1.37
N GLU A 36 11.48 -0.50 -1.19
CA GLU A 36 11.07 -1.61 -0.35
C GLU A 36 10.82 -1.11 1.09
N ASN A 37 9.71 -1.53 1.68
CA ASN A 37 9.21 -1.12 3.00
C ASN A 37 8.63 0.30 3.07
N ASP A 38 8.36 0.95 1.93
CA ASP A 38 7.54 2.17 1.93
C ASP A 38 6.15 1.89 2.48
N ASP A 39 5.66 2.78 3.36
CA ASP A 39 4.32 2.68 3.94
C ASP A 39 3.27 3.09 2.90
N ALA A 40 2.29 2.20 2.73
CA ALA A 40 1.32 2.19 1.65
C ALA A 40 -0.10 2.24 2.24
N ILE A 41 -0.86 3.27 1.86
CA ILE A 41 -2.21 3.48 2.38
C ILE A 41 -3.21 3.42 1.23
N CYS A 42 -4.18 2.52 1.28
CA CYS A 42 -5.26 2.46 0.30
C CYS A 42 -5.99 3.81 0.25
N ALA A 43 -6.05 4.40 -0.95
CA ALA A 43 -6.64 5.72 -1.15
C ALA A 43 -8.17 5.76 -0.92
N GLN A 44 -8.82 4.60 -0.87
CA GLN A 44 -10.27 4.50 -0.70
C GLN A 44 -10.70 4.15 0.72
N CYS A 45 -10.12 3.11 1.33
CA CYS A 45 -10.55 2.62 2.64
C CYS A 45 -9.55 2.89 3.77
N GLY A 46 -8.38 3.45 3.45
CA GLY A 46 -7.33 3.72 4.44
C GLY A 46 -6.68 2.46 5.02
N HIS A 47 -6.89 1.28 4.42
CA HIS A 47 -6.18 0.07 4.81
C HIS A 47 -4.68 0.27 4.58
N HIS A 48 -3.88 -0.10 5.56
CA HIS A 48 -2.43 0.04 5.57
C HIS A 48 -1.75 -1.23 5.06
N GLY A 49 -0.56 -1.06 4.52
CA GLY A 49 0.36 -2.10 4.13
C GLY A 49 1.74 -1.52 3.87
N ILE A 50 2.65 -2.36 3.40
CA ILE A 50 4.02 -1.95 3.04
C ILE A 50 4.36 -2.41 1.63
N ILE A 51 5.15 -1.63 0.91
CA ILE A 51 5.71 -2.06 -0.38
C ILE A 51 6.70 -3.19 -0.14
N GLN A 52 6.58 -4.26 -0.91
CA GLN A 52 7.51 -5.36 -0.95
C GLN A 52 8.01 -5.57 -2.38
N VAL A 53 9.22 -6.11 -2.49
CA VAL A 53 9.88 -6.38 -3.77
C VAL A 53 10.20 -7.85 -3.85
N GLU A 54 9.72 -8.50 -4.91
CA GLU A 54 10.14 -9.83 -5.29
C GLU A 54 11.14 -9.72 -6.45
N GLU A 55 12.37 -10.21 -6.22
CA GLU A 55 13.41 -10.22 -7.25
C GLU A 55 13.05 -11.21 -8.37
N GLY A 56 12.78 -10.68 -9.56
CA GLY A 56 12.54 -11.49 -10.75
C GLY A 56 13.78 -11.55 -11.63
N TYR A 57 13.92 -12.64 -12.40
CA TYR A 57 15.06 -12.85 -13.30
C TYR A 57 15.23 -11.74 -14.38
N TYR A 58 14.13 -11.09 -14.78
CA TYR A 58 14.14 -10.03 -15.82
C TYR A 58 13.77 -8.64 -15.29
N ARG A 59 12.95 -8.58 -14.24
CA ARG A 59 12.51 -7.34 -13.58
C ARG A 59 12.04 -7.66 -12.17
N ASN A 60 12.21 -6.70 -11.27
CA ASN A 60 11.61 -6.75 -9.94
C ASN A 60 10.09 -6.61 -10.05
N HIS A 61 9.39 -7.32 -9.17
CA HIS A 61 7.95 -7.22 -9.01
C HIS A 61 7.65 -6.48 -7.71
N TYR A 62 6.92 -5.38 -7.80
CA TYR A 62 6.53 -4.58 -6.65
C TYR A 62 5.06 -4.85 -6.35
N PHE A 63 4.75 -5.08 -5.08
CA PHE A 63 3.40 -5.33 -4.61
C PHE A 63 3.22 -4.76 -3.20
N VAL A 64 1.97 -4.60 -2.77
CA VAL A 64 1.66 -4.20 -1.39
C VAL A 64 1.42 -5.44 -0.54
N SER A 65 2.18 -5.60 0.53
CA SER A 65 1.86 -6.53 1.60
C SER A 65 0.91 -5.83 2.57
N TRP A 66 -0.38 -6.12 2.45
CA TRP A 66 -1.43 -5.49 3.27
C TRP A 66 -1.45 -6.03 4.70
N ASP A 67 -1.77 -5.15 5.66
CA ASP A 67 -1.94 -5.55 7.07
C ASP A 67 -3.11 -6.53 7.23
N GLU A 68 -3.03 -7.41 8.21
CA GLU A 68 -4.15 -8.32 8.53
C GLU A 68 -5.42 -7.52 8.82
N LEU A 69 -6.52 -7.92 8.16
CA LEU A 69 -7.82 -7.32 8.43
C LEU A 69 -8.29 -7.73 9.83
N PRO A 70 -8.82 -6.80 10.63
CA PRO A 70 -9.40 -7.15 11.91
C PRO A 70 -10.53 -8.16 11.67
N VAL A 71 -10.39 -9.35 12.26
CA VAL A 71 -11.45 -10.35 12.26
C VAL A 71 -12.66 -9.71 12.94
N LYS A 72 -13.71 -9.42 12.17
CA LYS A 72 -15.01 -9.05 12.74
C LYS A 72 -15.50 -10.25 13.53
N THR A 73 -15.21 -10.27 14.83
CA THR A 73 -15.88 -11.18 15.74
C THR A 73 -17.31 -10.69 15.84
N GLU A 74 -18.22 -11.39 15.16
CA GLU A 74 -19.66 -11.21 15.37
C GLU A 74 -19.94 -11.57 16.83
N ILE A 75 -20.02 -10.55 17.68
CA ILE A 75 -20.53 -10.70 19.04
C ILE A 75 -22.05 -10.86 18.87
N ASN A 76 -22.49 -12.08 18.66
CA ASN A 76 -23.90 -12.45 18.76
C ASN A 76 -24.32 -12.24 20.23
N GLN A 77 -24.98 -11.10 20.49
CA GLN A 77 -25.74 -10.85 21.73
C GLN A 77 -27.11 -11.50 21.65
#